data_AF-A0A077F9H6-F1
#
_entry.id   AF-A0A077F9H6-F1
#
_cell.length_a   1.000
_cell.length_b   1.000
_cell.length_c   1.000
_cell.angle_alpha   90.00
_cell.angle_beta   90.00
_cell.angle_gamma   90.00
#
_symmetry.space_group_name_H-M   'P 1'
#
loop_
_entity.id
_entity.type
_entity.pdbx_description
1 polymer ?
#
loop_
_entity_poly.entity_id
_entity_poly.type
_entity_poly.pdbx_seq_one_letter_code
_entity_poly.pdbx_strand_id
1 'polypeptide(L)'
;MSILYHYTSQHGLLGILESQSVWATNTHFLNDPTEFVHAFSFAASLANYFFDSDYWESFGSALHRHLKSIRGDDLYVSSFSEKPDLLS
;
A
#
# COMPACT_ATOMS: atom_id res chain seq x y z
N MET A 1 -14.33 9.15 10.97
CA MET A 1 -13.30 9.39 9.94
C MET A 1 -11.97 9.51 10.68
N SER A 2 -11.07 8.55 10.51
CA SER A 2 -9.73 8.60 11.11
C SER A 2 -8.79 9.39 10.20
N ILE A 3 -7.85 10.13 10.81
CA ILE A 3 -6.77 10.80 10.08
C ILE A 3 -5.70 9.75 9.79
N LEU A 4 -5.26 9.66 8.54
CA LEU A 4 -4.12 8.85 8.12
C LEU A 4 -2.89 9.73 7.92
N TYR A 5 -1.80 9.36 8.58
CA TYR A 5 -0.50 10.00 8.47
C TYR A 5 0.34 9.24 7.46
N HIS A 6 0.86 9.94 6.45
CA HIS A 6 1.84 9.37 5.54
C HIS A 6 3.23 9.44 6.18
N TYR A 7 3.90 8.29 6.27
CA TYR A 7 5.25 8.25 6.82
C TYR A 7 6.24 8.80 5.79
N THR A 8 6.72 10.02 6.03
CA THR A 8 7.63 10.72 5.13
C THR A 8 8.54 11.68 5.90
N SER A 9 9.63 12.12 5.27
CA SER A 9 10.52 13.14 5.84
C SER A 9 9.98 14.55 5.57
N GLN A 10 10.55 15.58 6.20
CA GLN A 10 10.22 16.98 5.90
C GLN A 10 10.43 17.33 4.43
N HIS A 11 11.51 16.83 3.82
CA HIS A 11 11.78 17.02 2.38
C HIS A 11 10.73 16.30 1.52
N GLY A 12 10.34 15.08 1.90
CA GLY A 12 9.28 14.35 1.19
C GLY A 12 7.92 15.05 1.29
N LEU A 13 7.59 15.64 2.45
CA LEU A 13 6.38 16.46 2.61
C LEU A 13 6.39 17.67 1.67
N LEU A 14 7.50 18.42 1.61
CA LEU A 14 7.62 19.56 0.68
C LEU A 14 7.43 19.11 -0.76
N GLY A 15 8.08 18.00 -1.16
CA GLY A 15 7.92 17.42 -2.49
C GLY A 15 6.48 17.03 -2.81
N ILE A 16 5.74 16.47 -1.85
CA ILE A 16 4.31 16.14 -2.02
C ILE A 16 3.47 17.39 -2.25
N LEU A 17 3.72 18.46 -1.47
CA LEU A 17 2.95 19.71 -1.59
C LEU A 17 3.23 20.43 -2.90
N GLU A 18 4.48 20.49 -3.34
CA GLU A 18 4.89 21.16 -4.57
C GLU A 18 4.43 20.41 -5.83
N SER A 19 4.53 19.08 -5.83
CA SER A 19 4.17 18.23 -6.97
C SER A 19 2.69 17.81 -6.99
N GLN A 20 1.95 18.07 -5.91
CA GLN A 20 0.58 17.60 -5.70
C GLN A 20 0.43 16.08 -5.88
N SER A 21 1.49 15.32 -5.53
CA SER A 21 1.58 13.87 -5.75
C SER A 21 2.12 13.17 -4.51
N VAL A 22 1.56 12.01 -4.16
CA VAL A 22 2.07 11.20 -3.04
C VAL A 22 3.37 10.52 -3.45
N TRP A 23 4.35 10.48 -2.55
CA TRP A 23 5.59 9.75 -2.77
C TRP A 23 5.41 8.26 -2.50
N ALA A 24 6.01 7.45 -3.37
CA ALA A 24 6.06 6.02 -3.21
C ALA A 24 7.49 5.53 -3.47
N THR A 25 7.94 4.58 -2.66
CA THR A 25 9.28 4.00 -2.73
C THR A 25 9.22 2.77 -3.61
N ASN A 26 10.17 2.62 -4.54
CA ASN A 26 10.31 1.38 -5.28
C ASN A 26 10.70 0.27 -4.29
N THR A 27 9.94 -0.82 -4.31
CA THR A 27 10.05 -1.96 -3.37
C THR A 27 11.44 -2.61 -3.34
N HIS A 28 12.24 -2.50 -4.41
CA HIS A 28 13.63 -2.97 -4.45
C HIS A 28 14.59 -2.19 -3.55
N PHE A 29 14.20 -0.98 -3.13
CA PHE A 29 15.01 -0.11 -2.27
C PHE A 29 14.43 0.07 -0.86
N LEU A 30 13.47 -0.77 -0.45
CA LEU A 30 12.98 -0.77 0.92
C LEU A 30 14.06 -1.24 1.89
N ASN A 31 14.09 -0.64 3.09
CA ASN A 31 14.99 -1.08 4.16
C ASN A 31 14.71 -2.53 4.59
N ASP A 32 13.43 -2.94 4.54
CA ASP A 32 12.98 -4.30 4.76
C ASP A 32 12.21 -4.81 3.52
N PRO A 33 12.81 -5.66 2.67
CA PRO A 33 12.13 -6.20 1.49
C PRO A 33 10.98 -7.15 1.85
N THR A 34 10.90 -7.63 3.10
CA THR A 34 9.80 -8.49 3.55
C THR A 34 8.50 -7.73 3.78
N GLU A 35 8.57 -6.41 4.00
CA GLU A 35 7.39 -5.53 4.15
C GLU A 35 6.45 -5.66 2.95
N PHE A 36 7.01 -5.65 1.74
CA PHE A 36 6.24 -5.83 0.52
C PHE A 36 5.60 -7.22 0.43
N VAL A 37 6.36 -8.28 0.75
CA VAL A 37 5.85 -9.67 0.72
C VAL A 37 4.69 -9.83 1.71
N HIS A 38 4.80 -9.22 2.88
CA HIS A 38 3.76 -9.20 3.89
C HIS A 38 2.52 -8.46 3.40
N ALA A 39 2.67 -7.24 2.88
CA ALA A 39 1.57 -6.44 2.34
C ALA A 39 0.84 -7.17 1.20
N PHE A 40 1.58 -7.82 0.30
CA PHE A 40 1.01 -8.60 -0.80
C PHE A 40 0.22 -9.81 -0.30
N SER A 41 0.77 -10.56 0.67
CA SER A 41 0.11 -11.72 1.28
C SER A 41 -1.16 -11.32 2.03
N PHE A 42 -1.12 -10.17 2.71
CA PHE A 42 -2.29 -9.60 3.38
C PHE A 42 -3.36 -9.17 2.37
N ALA A 43 -2.97 -8.48 1.30
CA ALA A 43 -3.89 -8.08 0.23
C ALA A 43 -4.55 -9.30 -0.44
N ALA A 44 -3.82 -10.39 -0.66
CA ALA A 44 -4.37 -11.64 -1.18
C ALA A 44 -5.39 -12.27 -0.22
N SER A 45 -5.14 -12.18 1.09
CA SER A 45 -6.06 -12.67 2.12
C SER A 45 -7.36 -11.83 2.15
N LEU A 46 -7.24 -10.51 2.03
CA LEU A 46 -8.39 -9.61 1.89
C LEU A 46 -9.17 -9.87 0.61
N ALA A 47 -8.48 -10.15 -0.51
CA ALA A 47 -9.14 -10.47 -1.77
C ALA A 47 -10.05 -11.70 -1.65
N ASN A 48 -9.60 -12.75 -0.94
CA ASN A 48 -10.44 -13.91 -0.62
C ASN A 48 -11.62 -13.53 0.27
N TYR A 49 -11.36 -12.81 1.36
CA TYR A 49 -12.40 -12.38 2.30
C TYR A 49 -13.52 -11.57 1.61
N PHE A 50 -13.16 -10.62 0.74
CA PHE A 50 -14.14 -9.83 0.00
C PHE A 50 -14.80 -10.59 -1.14
N PHE A 51 -14.11 -11.55 -1.75
CA PHE A 51 -14.70 -12.40 -2.78
C PHE A 51 -15.85 -13.25 -2.22
N ASP A 52 -15.70 -13.76 -1.00
CA ASP A 52 -16.74 -14.54 -0.32
C ASP A 52 -17.87 -13.67 0.29
N SER A 53 -17.82 -12.34 0.09
CA SER A 53 -18.84 -11.40 0.58
C SER A 53 -19.84 -11.05 -0.51
N ASP A 54 -21.14 -11.23 -0.26
CA ASP A 54 -22.22 -10.86 -1.20
C ASP A 54 -22.16 -9.40 -1.66
N TYR A 55 -21.69 -8.50 -0.80
CA TYR A 55 -21.64 -7.06 -1.10
C TYR A 55 -20.34 -6.65 -1.79
N TRP A 56 -19.21 -7.30 -1.47
CA TRP A 56 -17.88 -6.92 -1.92
C TRP A 56 -17.26 -7.88 -2.94
N GLU A 57 -18.00 -8.88 -3.43
CA GLU A 57 -17.51 -9.89 -4.38
C GLU A 57 -16.80 -9.25 -5.58
N SER A 58 -17.40 -8.20 -6.16
CA SER A 58 -16.83 -7.48 -7.30
C SER A 58 -15.48 -6.83 -6.98
N PHE A 59 -15.33 -6.27 -5.79
CA PHE A 59 -14.06 -5.72 -5.29
C PHE A 59 -13.04 -6.83 -5.05
N GLY A 60 -13.43 -7.91 -4.36
CA GLY A 60 -12.57 -9.07 -4.12
C GLY A 60 -12.06 -9.68 -5.43
N SER A 61 -12.93 -9.83 -6.44
CA SER A 61 -12.57 -10.31 -7.78
C SER A 61 -11.63 -9.36 -8.52
N ALA A 62 -11.87 -8.04 -8.44
CA ALA A 62 -11.00 -7.03 -9.03
C ALA A 62 -9.60 -7.03 -8.39
N LEU A 63 -9.54 -7.16 -7.07
CA LEU A 63 -8.30 -7.23 -6.30
C LEU A 63 -7.52 -8.51 -6.62
N HIS A 64 -8.20 -9.66 -6.66
CA HIS A 64 -7.61 -10.94 -7.09
C HIS A 64 -6.93 -10.86 -8.45
N ARG A 65 -7.63 -10.28 -9.45
CA ARG A 65 -7.07 -10.10 -10.79
C ARG A 65 -5.83 -9.21 -10.77
N HIS A 66 -5.89 -8.08 -10.07
CA HIS A 66 -4.75 -7.17 -10.00
C HIS A 66 -3.54 -7.83 -9.35
N LEU A 67 -3.71 -8.48 -8.20
CA LEU A 67 -2.63 -9.16 -7.50
C LEU A 67 -1.98 -10.25 -8.37
N LYS A 68 -2.76 -11.03 -9.13
CA LYS A 68 -2.23 -12.03 -10.07
C LYS A 68 -1.50 -11.43 -11.28
N SER A 69 -1.83 -10.20 -11.66
CA SER A 69 -1.25 -9.52 -12.82
C SER A 69 0.05 -8.76 -12.52
N ILE A 70 0.32 -8.49 -11.24
CA ILE A 70 1.52 -7.79 -10.79
C ILE A 70 2.77 -8.58 -11.23
N ARG A 71 3.67 -7.90 -11.95
CA ARG A 71 5.00 -8.40 -12.34
C ARG A 71 6.07 -7.53 -11.67
N GLY A 72 7.10 -8.17 -11.16
CA GLY A 72 7.89 -7.70 -10.01
C GLY A 72 8.93 -6.62 -10.23
N ASP A 73 8.97 -5.96 -11.39
CA ASP A 73 10.11 -5.10 -11.71
C ASP A 73 9.90 -3.63 -11.31
N ASP A 74 8.65 -3.13 -11.34
CA ASP A 74 8.33 -1.72 -11.05
C ASP A 74 7.15 -1.57 -10.07
N LEU A 75 7.36 -2.03 -8.84
CA LEU A 75 6.38 -1.89 -7.77
C LEU A 75 6.79 -0.80 -6.79
N TYR A 76 5.84 0.07 -6.48
CA TYR A 76 6.03 1.22 -5.62
C TYR A 76 5.02 1.18 -4.47
N VAL A 77 5.47 1.50 -3.27
CA VAL A 77 4.66 1.49 -2.05
C VAL A 77 4.72 2.83 -1.32
N SER A 78 3.60 3.24 -0.74
CA SER A 78 3.51 4.37 0.19
C SER A 78 2.86 3.89 1.49
N SER A 79 3.43 4.24 2.63
CA SER A 79 2.96 3.76 3.94
C SER A 79 2.11 4.82 4.65
N PHE A 80 0.98 4.39 5.21
CA PHE A 80 0.04 5.22 5.96
C PHE A 80 -0.26 4.60 7.33
N SER A 81 -0.46 5.43 8.35
CA SER A 81 -0.76 5.00 9.72
C SER A 81 -1.88 5.85 10.33
N GLU A 82 -2.73 5.25 11.15
CA GLU A 82 -3.68 6.00 11.99
C GLU A 82 -3.00 6.61 13.23
N LYS A 83 -1.83 6.09 13.61
CA LYS A 83 -1.04 6.57 14.74
C LYS A 83 0.03 7.55 14.25
N PRO A 84 0.07 8.79 14.76
CA PRO A 84 1.19 9.69 14.49
C PRO A 84 2.46 9.14 15.13
N ASP A 85 3.61 9.43 14.53
CA ASP A 85 4.96 9.13 15.04
C ASP A 85 5.21 7.65 15.41
N LEU A 86 4.59 6.72 14.69
CA LEU A 86 4.85 5.30 14.86
C LEU A 86 6.14 4.91 14.11
N LEU A 87 7.25 4.79 14.86
CA LEU A 87 8.56 4.28 14.40
C LEU A 87 8.67 2.78 14.66
N SER A 88 7.67 2.00 14.22
CA SER A 88 7.71 0.53 14.28
C SER A 88 8.30 -0.05 13.02
#